data_AF-A0A531MN35-F1
#
_entry.id   AF-A0A531MN35-F1
#
_cell.length_a   1.000
_cell.length_b   1.000
_cell.length_c   1.000
_cell.angle_alpha   90.00
_cell.angle_beta   90.00
_cell.angle_gamma   90.00
#
_symmetry.space_group_name_H-M   'P 1'
#
loop_
_entity.id
_entity.type
_entity.pdbx_description
1 polymer ?
#
loop_
_entity_poly.entity_id
_entity_poly.type
_entity_poly.pdbx_seq_one_letter_code
_entity_poly.pdbx_strand_id
1 'polypeptide(L)'
;MNGGATQGLSACAERWALALTERNSVTGSEGEASFGPWLAGELRQETAFRHAEIWTIEVEPGDGRHCVAMLLRGNGRATVVLTGHYDTVTTRDYGELEDLATRPGLLTPALGKIIATA
;
A
#
# COMPACT_ATOMS: atom_id res chain seq x y z
N MET A 1 -9.92 -26.17 -14.55
CA MET A 1 -8.79 -26.48 -13.65
C MET A 1 -7.51 -26.09 -14.36
N ASN A 2 -6.99 -24.89 -14.13
CA ASN A 2 -5.68 -24.45 -14.63
C ASN A 2 -4.96 -23.75 -13.48
N GLY A 3 -3.73 -24.19 -13.23
CA GLY A 3 -2.97 -23.92 -12.02
C GLY A 3 -2.61 -22.45 -11.87
N GLY A 4 -3.01 -21.86 -10.74
CA GLY A 4 -2.44 -20.61 -10.27
C GLY A 4 -0.97 -20.85 -9.96
N ALA A 5 -0.10 -20.47 -10.89
CA ALA A 5 1.33 -20.38 -10.62
C ALA A 5 1.51 -19.54 -9.36
N THR A 6 2.04 -20.14 -8.30
CA THR A 6 2.46 -19.41 -7.11
C THR A 6 3.50 -18.41 -7.59
N GLN A 7 3.12 -17.14 -7.73
CA GLN A 7 4.07 -16.08 -8.05
C GLN A 7 5.18 -16.13 -7.01
N GLY A 8 6.44 -16.09 -7.45
CA GLY A 8 7.58 -16.09 -6.53
C GLY A 8 7.50 -14.89 -5.57
N LEU A 9 8.17 -14.99 -4.42
CA LEU A 9 8.17 -13.94 -3.40
C LEU A 9 8.51 -12.56 -3.97
N SER A 10 9.46 -12.49 -4.92
CA SER A 10 9.85 -11.25 -5.60
C SER A 10 8.69 -10.63 -6.38
N ALA A 11 7.93 -11.41 -7.13
CA ALA A 11 6.80 -10.91 -7.91
C ALA A 11 5.65 -10.46 -7.00
N CYS A 12 5.43 -11.17 -5.88
CA CYS A 12 4.48 -10.74 -4.85
C CYS A 12 4.90 -9.41 -4.22
N ALA A 13 6.18 -9.27 -3.86
CA ALA A 13 6.72 -8.04 -3.30
C ALA A 13 6.63 -6.86 -4.27
N GLU A 14 6.97 -7.07 -5.54
CA GLU A 14 6.85 -6.05 -6.60
C GLU A 14 5.39 -5.59 -6.77
N ARG A 15 4.45 -6.54 -6.87
CA ARG A 15 3.02 -6.21 -7.01
C ARG A 15 2.53 -5.35 -5.84
N TRP A 16 2.84 -5.74 -4.60
CA TRP A 16 2.44 -4.97 -3.43
C TRP A 16 3.14 -3.61 -3.37
N ALA A 17 4.43 -3.54 -3.65
CA ALA A 17 5.17 -2.28 -3.65
C ALA A 17 4.58 -1.29 -4.66
N LEU A 18 4.27 -1.74 -5.87
CA LEU A 18 3.63 -0.91 -6.89
C LEU A 18 2.20 -0.51 -6.48
N ALA A 19 1.35 -1.46 -6.10
CA ALA A 19 -0.04 -1.18 -5.75
C ALA A 19 -0.17 -0.20 -4.57
N LEU A 20 0.68 -0.35 -3.53
CA LEU A 20 0.70 0.56 -2.39
C LEU A 20 1.21 1.96 -2.79
N THR A 21 2.25 2.03 -3.62
CA THR A 21 2.83 3.32 -4.07
C THR A 21 1.91 4.07 -5.02
N GLU A 22 1.14 3.35 -5.84
CA GLU A 22 0.23 3.97 -6.83
C GLU A 22 -0.99 4.65 -6.21
N ARG A 23 -1.27 4.34 -4.95
CA ARG A 23 -2.36 4.95 -4.19
C ARG A 23 -1.85 6.20 -3.48
N ASN A 24 -2.36 7.37 -3.89
CA ASN A 24 -2.05 8.61 -3.17
C ASN A 24 -2.57 8.53 -1.73
N SER A 25 -1.69 8.84 -0.80
CA SER A 25 -1.93 8.76 0.64
C SER A 25 -1.27 9.93 1.37
N VAL A 26 -1.30 11.13 0.78
CA VAL A 26 -0.70 12.31 1.42
C VAL A 26 -1.44 12.58 2.73
N THR A 27 -0.71 12.82 3.83
CA THR A 27 -1.32 13.11 5.14
C THR A 27 -2.33 14.25 5.05
N GLY A 28 -3.53 14.05 5.61
CA GLY A 28 -4.65 14.97 5.59
C GLY A 28 -5.48 14.97 4.29
N SER A 29 -5.17 14.09 3.33
CA SER A 29 -5.90 14.01 2.06
C SER A 29 -7.05 13.00 2.10
N GLU A 30 -7.98 13.13 1.15
CA GLU A 30 -8.98 12.09 0.87
C GLU A 30 -8.33 10.75 0.48
N GLY A 31 -7.14 10.80 -0.14
CA GLY A 31 -6.33 9.62 -0.44
C GLY A 31 -6.02 8.80 0.81
N GLU A 32 -5.49 9.45 1.86
CA GLU A 32 -5.19 8.82 3.15
C GLU A 32 -6.44 8.22 3.80
N ALA A 33 -7.56 8.96 3.81
CA ALA A 33 -8.83 8.49 4.37
C ALA A 33 -9.35 7.23 3.65
N SER A 34 -9.24 7.20 2.32
CA SER A 34 -9.68 6.06 1.50
C SER A 34 -8.73 4.86 1.55
N PHE A 35 -7.50 5.03 2.04
CA PHE A 35 -6.45 4.01 1.97
C PHE A 35 -6.74 2.81 2.87
N GLY A 36 -7.13 3.05 4.13
CA GLY A 36 -7.38 1.98 5.10
C GLY A 36 -8.45 0.98 4.63
N PRO A 37 -9.66 1.43 4.22
CA PRO A 37 -10.68 0.57 3.65
C PRO A 37 -10.22 -0.20 2.41
N TRP A 38 -9.47 0.46 1.52
CA TRP A 38 -8.91 -0.19 0.34
C TRP A 38 -7.90 -1.29 0.71
N LEU A 39 -6.93 -1.01 1.58
CA LEU A 39 -5.91 -1.97 2.01
C LEU A 39 -6.55 -3.19 2.69
N ALA A 40 -7.56 -2.98 3.54
CA ALA A 40 -8.32 -4.06 4.15
C ALA A 40 -9.03 -4.93 3.08
N GLY A 41 -9.53 -4.32 2.00
CA GLY A 41 -10.12 -5.01 0.86
C GLY A 41 -9.10 -5.85 0.08
N GLU A 42 -7.90 -5.32 -0.18
CA GLU A 42 -6.82 -6.05 -0.85
C GLU A 42 -6.32 -7.23 -0.01
N LEU A 43 -6.10 -7.02 1.30
CA LEU A 43 -5.68 -8.07 2.22
C LEU A 43 -6.68 -9.23 2.29
N ARG A 44 -7.98 -8.94 2.23
CA ARG A 44 -9.03 -9.99 2.22
C ARG A 44 -9.06 -10.82 0.93
N GLN A 45 -8.61 -10.25 -0.18
CA GLN A 45 -8.52 -10.96 -1.47
C GLN A 45 -7.26 -11.83 -1.58
N GLU A 46 -6.26 -11.57 -0.73
CA GLU A 46 -5.00 -12.29 -0.76
C GLU A 46 -5.14 -13.72 -0.23
N THR A 47 -4.77 -14.70 -1.05
CA THR A 47 -4.94 -16.13 -0.71
C THR A 47 -4.09 -16.54 0.49
N ALA A 48 -2.94 -15.89 0.68
CA ALA A 48 -2.08 -16.09 1.84
C ALA A 48 -2.78 -15.73 3.17
N PHE A 49 -3.77 -14.82 3.13
CA PHE A 49 -4.47 -14.31 4.30
C PHE A 49 -5.92 -14.80 4.43
N ARG A 50 -6.32 -15.84 3.68
CA ARG A 50 -7.69 -16.39 3.71
C ARG A 50 -8.22 -16.80 5.10
N HIS A 51 -7.31 -17.06 6.04
CA HIS A 51 -7.62 -17.47 7.42
C HIS A 51 -7.32 -16.37 8.45
N ALA A 52 -7.00 -15.16 8.00
CA ALA A 52 -6.74 -14.02 8.87
C ALA A 52 -8.05 -13.30 9.22
N GLU A 53 -8.10 -12.78 10.44
CA GLU A 53 -9.14 -11.82 10.85
C GLU A 53 -8.66 -10.42 10.43
N ILE A 54 -9.42 -9.70 9.60
CA ILE A 54 -9.03 -8.38 9.04
C ILE A 54 -10.14 -7.36 9.34
N TRP A 55 -9.77 -6.27 10.03
CA TRP A 55 -10.69 -5.19 10.38
C TRP A 55 -10.02 -3.82 10.28
N THR A 56 -10.85 -2.78 10.29
CA THR A 56 -10.42 -1.39 10.33
C THR A 56 -10.86 -0.74 11.64
N ILE A 57 -10.08 0.23 12.10
CA ILE A 57 -10.35 1.01 13.31
C ILE A 57 -10.29 2.47 12.89
N GLU A 58 -11.40 3.20 13.01
CA GLU A 58 -11.40 4.64 12.72
C GLU A 58 -10.50 5.36 13.73
N VAL A 59 -9.70 6.32 13.26
CA VAL A 59 -8.75 7.06 14.11
C VAL A 59 -9.51 7.88 15.16
N GLU A 60 -10.53 8.61 14.73
CA GLU A 60 -11.47 9.35 15.58
C GLU A 60 -12.86 9.34 14.91
N PRO A 61 -13.98 9.40 15.66
CA PRO A 61 -15.31 9.40 15.06
C PRO A 61 -15.52 10.54 14.05
N GLY A 62 -15.77 10.19 12.79
CA GLY A 62 -16.00 11.15 11.70
C GLY A 62 -14.74 11.67 11.03
N ASP A 63 -13.55 11.19 11.41
CA ASP A 63 -12.27 11.56 10.79
C ASP A 63 -12.08 10.88 9.42
N GLY A 64 -12.63 9.68 9.24
CA GLY A 64 -12.55 8.95 7.98
C GLY A 64 -11.22 8.22 7.74
N ARG A 65 -10.13 8.55 8.45
CA ARG A 65 -8.89 7.75 8.41
C ARG A 65 -9.03 6.50 9.28
N HIS A 66 -8.35 5.43 8.87
CA HIS A 66 -8.51 4.12 9.48
C HIS A 66 -7.19 3.38 9.67
N CYS A 67 -6.87 2.99 10.90
CA CYS A 67 -5.89 1.95 11.13
C CYS A 67 -6.42 0.62 10.56
N VAL A 68 -5.54 -0.15 9.90
CA VAL A 68 -5.85 -1.51 9.41
C VAL A 68 -5.17 -2.51 10.32
N ALA A 69 -5.94 -3.48 10.80
CA ALA A 69 -5.43 -4.56 11.65
C ALA A 69 -5.72 -5.92 11.01
N MET A 70 -4.75 -6.82 11.13
CA MET A 70 -4.84 -8.19 10.67
C MET A 70 -4.26 -9.13 11.73
N LEU A 71 -4.99 -10.19 12.04
CA LEU A 71 -4.53 -11.27 12.91
C LEU A 71 -4.47 -12.58 12.11
N LEU A 72 -3.26 -13.11 11.93
CA LEU A 72 -3.04 -14.46 11.42
C LEU A 72 -2.64 -15.37 12.59
N ARG A 73 -3.50 -16.34 12.93
CA ARG A 73 -3.24 -17.26 14.04
C ARG A 73 -2.26 -18.34 13.62
N GLY A 74 -1.13 -18.41 14.32
CA GLY A 74 -0.19 -19.52 14.24
C GLY A 74 -0.41 -20.55 15.36
N ASN A 75 0.46 -21.56 15.41
CA ASN A 75 0.44 -22.61 16.44
C ASN A 75 1.42 -22.36 17.61
N GLY A 76 2.12 -21.23 17.59
CA GLY A 76 3.12 -20.88 18.59
C GLY A 76 2.53 -20.19 19.81
N ARG A 77 3.34 -20.08 20.88
CA ARG A 77 2.97 -19.38 22.12
C ARG A 77 3.24 -17.86 22.09
N ALA A 78 3.97 -17.39 21.10
CA ALA A 78 4.42 -16.01 20.99
C ALA A 78 3.68 -15.31 19.83
N THR A 79 3.35 -14.03 20.05
CA THR A 79 2.76 -13.16 19.03
C THR A 79 3.82 -12.18 18.55
N VAL A 80 3.99 -12.07 17.24
CA VAL A 80 4.81 -11.03 16.60
C VAL A 80 3.86 -9.93 16.13
N VAL A 81 4.16 -8.69 16.48
CA VAL A 81 3.43 -7.51 16.00
C VAL A 81 4.26 -6.84 14.92
N LEU A 82 3.69 -6.72 13.73
CA LEU A 82 4.24 -5.92 12.64
C LEU A 82 3.40 -4.65 12.53
N THR A 83 4.06 -3.49 12.52
CA THR A 83 3.42 -2.18 12.46
C THR A 83 4.11 -1.30 11.43
N GLY A 84 3.36 -0.39 10.85
CA GLY A 84 3.81 0.58 9.86
C GLY A 84 2.75 1.66 9.66
N HIS A 85 3.02 2.58 8.77
CA HIS A 85 2.07 3.62 8.35
C HIS A 85 2.01 3.67 6.83
N TYR A 86 0.89 4.12 6.29
CA TYR A 86 0.66 4.21 4.84
C TYR A 86 0.51 5.67 4.38
N ASP A 87 0.48 6.63 5.29
CA ASP A 87 0.48 8.04 4.94
C ASP A 87 1.86 8.48 4.45
N THR A 88 1.86 9.49 3.58
CA THR A 88 3.03 9.99 2.88
C THR A 88 3.11 11.50 2.99
N VAL A 89 4.32 12.03 2.80
CA VAL A 89 4.54 13.46 2.64
C VAL A 89 3.98 13.96 1.31
N THR A 90 3.95 15.27 1.13
CA THR A 90 3.46 15.91 -0.10
C THR A 90 4.24 15.48 -1.35
N THR A 91 3.56 15.47 -2.49
CA THR A 91 4.11 15.19 -3.82
C THR A 91 4.74 16.40 -4.52
N ARG A 92 4.65 17.59 -3.91
CA ARG A 92 5.08 18.86 -4.52
C ARG A 92 6.56 18.91 -4.88
N ASP A 93 7.39 18.17 -4.16
CA ASP A 93 8.84 18.15 -4.36
C ASP A 93 9.25 17.52 -5.71
N TYR A 94 8.33 16.83 -6.39
CA TYR A 94 8.52 16.36 -7.76
C TYR A 94 8.42 17.48 -8.81
N GLY A 95 7.99 18.69 -8.44
CA GLY A 95 7.91 19.85 -9.34
C GLY A 95 7.05 19.58 -10.56
N GLU A 96 7.61 19.76 -11.76
CA GLU A 96 6.92 19.49 -13.04
C GLU A 96 6.48 18.02 -13.20
N LEU A 97 7.01 17.10 -12.38
CA LEU A 97 6.65 15.69 -12.37
C LEU A 97 5.67 15.31 -11.25
N GLU A 98 5.06 16.27 -10.54
CA GLU A 98 4.13 15.99 -9.43
C GLU A 98 3.01 15.01 -9.82
N ASP A 99 2.44 15.14 -11.02
CA ASP A 99 1.38 14.24 -11.52
C ASP A 99 1.83 12.77 -11.67
N LEU A 100 3.14 12.53 -11.70
CA LEU A 100 3.75 11.20 -11.80
C LEU A 100 4.24 10.67 -10.45
N ALA A 101 4.09 11.41 -9.34
CA ALA A 101 4.68 11.07 -8.04
C ALA A 101 4.27 9.67 -7.53
N THR A 102 3.05 9.22 -7.85
CA THR A 102 2.54 7.88 -7.52
C THR A 102 2.46 6.98 -8.76
N ARG A 103 3.29 7.19 -9.78
CA ARG A 103 3.32 6.36 -11.00
C ARG A 103 4.74 5.85 -11.25
N PRO A 104 5.25 4.89 -10.45
CA PRO A 104 6.67 4.48 -10.51
C PRO A 104 7.16 4.11 -11.91
N GLY A 105 6.33 3.43 -12.70
CA GLY A 105 6.65 3.02 -14.08
C GLY A 105 6.75 4.19 -15.08
N LEU A 106 6.06 5.31 -14.84
CA LEU A 106 6.13 6.51 -15.68
C LEU A 106 7.13 7.54 -15.14
N LEU A 107 7.23 7.65 -13.81
CA LEU A 107 8.12 8.55 -13.12
C LEU A 107 9.59 8.24 -13.41
N THR A 108 9.98 6.96 -13.32
CA THR A 108 11.37 6.52 -13.52
C THR A 108 11.95 6.99 -14.85
N PRO A 109 11.34 6.72 -16.02
CA PRO A 109 11.87 7.21 -17.30
C PRO A 109 11.75 8.74 -17.45
N ALA A 110 10.74 9.39 -16.87
CA ALA A 110 10.61 10.85 -16.92
C ALA A 110 11.74 11.55 -16.14
N LEU A 111 12.00 11.09 -14.92
CA LEU A 111 13.09 11.57 -14.08
C LEU A 111 14.46 11.32 -14.74
N GLY A 112 14.64 10.15 -15.35
CA GLY A 112 15.86 9.84 -16.11
C GLY A 112 16.14 10.81 -17.25
N LYS A 113 15.11 11.29 -17.95
CA LYS A 113 15.27 12.31 -19.01
C LYS A 113 15.71 13.65 -18.43
N ILE A 114 15.09 14.11 -17.34
CA ILE A 114 15.43 15.39 -16.69
C ILE A 114 16.89 15.38 -16.23
N ILE A 115 17.30 14.31 -15.52
CA ILE A 115 18.67 14.18 -15.02
C ILE A 115 19.69 14.15 -16.15
N ALA A 116 19.39 13.50 -17.28
CA ALA A 116 20.30 13.47 -18.43
C ALA A 116 20.46 14.82 -19.15
N THR A 117 19.53 15.75 -18.93
CA THR A 117 19.52 17.09 -19.53
C THR A 117 19.96 18.22 -18.60
N ALA A 118 20.17 17.91 -17.31
CA ALA A 118 20.65 18.83 -16.28
C ALA A 118 22.18 18.84 -16.22
#